data_AF-A0A2S4W5W1-F1
#
_entry.id   AF-A0A2S4W5W1-F1
#
_cell.length_a   1.000
_cell.length_b   1.000
_cell.length_c   1.000
_cell.angle_alpha   90.00
_cell.angle_beta   90.00
_cell.angle_gamma   90.00
#
_symmetry.space_group_name_H-M   'P 1'
#
loop_
_entity.id
_entity.type
_entity.pdbx_description
1 polymer ?
#
loop_
_entity_poly.entity_id
_entity_poly.type
_entity_poly.pdbx_seq_one_letter_code
_entity_poly.pdbx_strand_id
1 'polypeptide(L)'
;MIQPSLFQQTDYSKIKVEVIEGFVAKLKQDPSIKDNLDILSISGWIVNGWKYIEENSGRLDEDLVESTELTSITQFTRFATVWARLTRDLVAGVKSYQDTLRRLLHTKNNRLLLIIGVLILNCVHRSSARIESLINSTVGKKVMMMLLERLDGLLDDETDVVFEVIVNLIREIINVEPISQVPKLYESQATPSQVLSPSQLSILKVIESSKTDLLPSTAFLLQEFKRLSNRLDLAWQGFVLVIEIWVKLIEKMIASPIPTVDLESIDLADISCVIEISIRILKELTEKRSELTLSKTAQPSKGGGGKEGDKKRSINQIMIGLIKLLTNLIELHSSSSSSDLLDQSTHLSNGGTFIQDQVRNLNGFPIILNFTKFDVDFPYLSEHSIVLIKFLLKNNPENQEIIKNLKPLNLPL
;
A
#
# COMPACT_ATOMS: atom_id res chain seq x y z
N MET A 1 -5.43 42.09 -22.96
CA MET A 1 -4.38 42.66 -22.09
C MET A 1 -4.17 41.74 -20.90
N ILE A 2 -2.99 41.11 -20.83
CA ILE A 2 -2.47 40.46 -19.62
C ILE A 2 -2.49 41.54 -18.52
N GLN A 3 -2.75 41.22 -17.24
CA GLN A 3 -2.67 42.21 -16.15
C GLN A 3 -1.30 42.12 -15.45
N PRO A 4 -0.24 42.82 -15.92
CA PRO A 4 1.01 43.01 -15.17
C PRO A 4 0.78 43.50 -13.74
N SER A 5 -0.33 44.20 -13.49
CA SER A 5 -0.70 44.73 -12.18
C SER A 5 -0.98 43.66 -11.12
N LEU A 6 -1.36 42.44 -11.51
CA LEU A 6 -1.64 41.37 -10.55
C LEU A 6 -0.38 40.96 -9.79
N PHE A 7 0.74 40.79 -10.51
CA PHE A 7 2.02 40.38 -9.95
C PHE A 7 2.75 41.50 -9.19
N GLN A 8 2.25 42.73 -9.27
CA GLN A 8 2.74 43.87 -8.51
C GLN A 8 2.05 44.01 -7.14
N GLN A 9 0.96 43.27 -6.89
CA GLN A 9 0.27 43.29 -5.60
C GLN A 9 1.09 42.54 -4.54
N THR A 10 1.54 43.25 -3.51
CA THR A 10 2.28 42.69 -2.36
C THR A 10 1.40 42.45 -1.14
N ASP A 11 0.21 43.05 -1.10
CA ASP A 11 -0.79 42.81 -0.06
C ASP A 11 -1.73 41.67 -0.47
N TYR A 12 -1.37 40.45 -0.08
CA TYR A 12 -2.09 39.23 -0.42
C TYR A 12 -3.49 39.16 0.19
N SER A 13 -3.76 39.93 1.26
CA SER A 13 -5.09 40.01 1.87
C SER A 13 -6.13 40.69 0.97
N LYS A 14 -5.67 41.50 0.01
CA LYS A 14 -6.53 42.26 -0.93
C LYS A 14 -6.74 41.54 -2.27
N ILE A 15 -6.10 40.39 -2.48
CA ILE A 15 -6.24 39.64 -3.73
C ILE A 15 -7.57 38.89 -3.71
N LYS A 16 -8.48 39.26 -4.60
CA LYS A 16 -9.75 38.56 -4.80
C LYS A 16 -9.51 37.20 -5.46
N VAL A 17 -10.11 36.14 -4.91
CA VAL A 17 -9.97 34.77 -5.41
C VAL A 17 -10.41 34.65 -6.88
N GLU A 18 -11.49 35.36 -7.25
CA GLU A 18 -12.07 35.37 -8.59
C GLU A 18 -11.09 35.90 -9.64
N VAL A 19 -10.18 36.80 -9.24
CA VAL A 19 -9.15 37.35 -10.15
C VAL A 19 -8.12 36.27 -10.49
N ILE A 20 -7.72 35.47 -9.50
CA ILE A 20 -6.79 34.36 -9.73
C ILE A 20 -7.46 33.24 -10.53
N GLU A 21 -8.70 32.88 -10.20
CA GLU A 21 -9.46 31.86 -10.95
C GLU A 21 -9.66 32.26 -12.41
N GLY A 22 -10.03 33.53 -12.67
CA GLY A 22 -10.14 34.06 -14.02
C GLY A 22 -8.82 34.06 -14.78
N PHE A 23 -7.70 34.27 -14.08
CA PHE A 23 -6.37 34.16 -14.69
C PHE A 23 -5.97 32.71 -14.98
N VAL A 24 -6.22 31.77 -14.07
CA VAL A 24 -6.01 30.33 -14.28
C VAL A 24 -6.85 29.82 -15.46
N ALA A 25 -8.10 30.26 -15.57
CA ALA A 25 -8.96 29.91 -16.71
C ALA A 25 -8.37 30.43 -18.04
N LYS A 26 -7.85 31.66 -18.06
CA LYS A 26 -7.18 32.23 -19.24
C LYS A 26 -5.91 31.47 -19.62
N LEU A 27 -5.07 31.08 -18.64
CA LEU A 27 -3.87 30.29 -18.90
C LEU A 27 -4.18 28.91 -19.53
N LYS A 28 -5.35 28.34 -19.22
CA LYS A 28 -5.81 27.10 -19.85
C LYS A 28 -6.31 27.31 -21.27
N GLN A 29 -6.97 28.44 -21.55
CA GLN A 29 -7.49 28.78 -22.87
C GLN A 29 -6.38 29.20 -23.83
N ASP A 30 -5.37 29.91 -23.33
CA ASP A 30 -4.22 30.39 -24.11
C ASP A 30 -2.91 30.16 -23.34
N PRO A 31 -2.21 29.05 -23.61
CA PRO A 31 -0.93 28.74 -22.98
C PRO A 31 0.21 29.72 -23.34
N SER A 32 0.11 30.43 -24.48
CA SER A 32 1.15 31.36 -24.97
C SER A 32 1.31 32.61 -24.09
N ILE A 33 0.34 32.87 -23.21
CA ILE A 33 0.43 33.88 -22.17
C ILE A 33 1.69 33.69 -21.32
N LYS A 34 2.16 32.45 -21.13
CA LYS A 34 3.36 32.13 -20.34
C LYS A 34 4.65 32.67 -20.94
N ASP A 35 4.72 32.79 -22.26
CA ASP A 35 5.94 33.21 -22.96
C ASP A 35 6.20 34.72 -22.81
N ASN A 36 5.16 35.48 -22.44
CA ASN A 36 5.19 36.93 -22.27
C ASN A 36 5.38 37.38 -20.81
N LEU A 37 5.62 36.44 -19.90
CA LEU A 37 5.65 36.65 -18.47
C LEU A 37 7.09 36.66 -17.93
N ASP A 38 7.43 37.65 -17.10
CA ASP A 38 8.72 37.68 -16.40
C ASP A 38 8.75 36.60 -15.31
N ILE A 39 9.44 35.50 -15.62
CA ILE A 39 9.56 34.31 -14.77
C ILE A 39 10.14 34.67 -13.39
N LEU A 40 11.08 35.62 -13.30
CA LEU A 40 11.70 35.97 -12.03
C LEU A 40 10.73 36.74 -11.11
N SER A 41 10.05 37.76 -11.60
CA SER A 41 9.08 38.54 -10.81
C SER A 41 7.90 37.69 -10.35
N ILE A 42 7.37 36.85 -11.24
CA ILE A 42 6.27 35.93 -10.91
C ILE A 42 6.74 34.90 -9.90
N SER A 43 8.00 34.47 -10.01
CA SER A 43 8.52 33.49 -9.09
C SER A 43 8.54 33.99 -7.64
N GLY A 44 9.05 35.22 -7.46
CA GLY A 44 9.05 35.89 -6.17
C GLY A 44 7.64 36.12 -5.62
N TRP A 45 6.70 36.51 -6.48
CA TRP A 45 5.31 36.75 -6.09
C TRP A 45 4.60 35.49 -5.58
N ILE A 46 4.76 34.35 -6.27
CA ILE A 46 4.15 33.10 -5.82
C ILE A 46 4.80 32.60 -4.53
N VAL A 47 6.12 32.72 -4.38
CA VAL A 47 6.82 32.38 -3.12
C VAL A 47 6.29 33.21 -1.95
N ASN A 48 6.13 34.52 -2.15
CA ASN A 48 5.60 35.40 -1.11
C ASN A 48 4.13 35.11 -0.78
N GLY A 49 3.32 34.71 -1.75
CA GLY A 49 1.97 34.22 -1.48
C GLY A 49 1.93 32.93 -0.65
N TRP A 50 2.86 32.00 -0.88
CA TRP A 50 3.01 30.81 -0.04
C TRP A 50 3.46 31.15 1.39
N LYS A 51 4.37 32.12 1.55
CA LYS A 51 4.74 32.64 2.88
C LYS A 51 3.55 33.22 3.61
N TYR A 52 2.73 34.03 2.92
CA TYR A 52 1.50 34.58 3.48
C TYR A 52 0.53 33.48 3.93
N ILE A 53 0.33 32.42 3.12
CA ILE A 53 -0.52 31.28 3.48
C ILE A 53 0.01 30.57 4.73
N GLU A 54 1.33 30.38 4.81
CA GLU A 54 1.99 29.73 5.96
C GLU A 54 1.83 30.52 7.26
N GLU A 55 2.12 31.82 7.21
CA GLU A 55 2.01 32.75 8.35
C GLU A 55 0.58 32.89 8.86
N ASN A 56 -0.41 32.66 8.00
CA ASN A 56 -1.83 32.75 8.31
C ASN A 56 -2.51 31.37 8.40
N SER A 57 -1.74 30.29 8.56
CA SER A 57 -2.27 28.92 8.59
C SER A 57 -3.32 28.68 9.68
N GLY A 58 -3.27 29.40 10.81
CA GLY A 58 -4.31 29.35 11.85
C GLY A 58 -5.71 29.80 11.37
N ARG A 59 -5.80 30.59 10.30
CA ARG A 59 -7.08 30.97 9.67
C ARG A 59 -7.69 29.83 8.86
N LEU A 60 -6.86 28.86 8.43
CA LEU A 60 -7.39 27.62 7.89
C LEU A 60 -8.18 26.90 8.97
N ASP A 61 -7.69 26.94 10.22
CA ASP A 61 -8.28 26.62 11.53
C ASP A 61 -9.74 27.08 11.73
N GLU A 62 -9.87 28.41 11.73
CA GLU A 62 -11.03 29.20 12.09
C GLU A 62 -12.22 29.04 11.12
N ASP A 63 -11.95 28.71 9.85
CA ASP A 63 -12.94 28.50 8.78
C ASP A 63 -13.97 27.35 9.09
N LEU A 64 -13.87 26.63 10.22
CA LEU A 64 -14.80 25.54 10.61
C LEU A 64 -15.63 25.76 11.89
N VAL A 65 -15.31 26.75 12.73
CA VAL A 65 -16.06 26.93 14.01
C VAL A 65 -17.43 27.59 13.78
N GLU A 66 -17.64 28.28 12.67
CA GLU A 66 -18.93 28.88 12.28
C GLU A 66 -19.66 28.03 11.23
N SER A 67 -20.22 26.90 11.65
CA SER A 67 -21.14 26.10 10.84
C SER A 67 -22.56 26.21 11.39
N THR A 68 -23.28 27.28 11.05
CA THR A 68 -24.75 27.27 11.17
C THR A 68 -25.50 28.23 10.24
N GLU A 69 -24.83 29.12 9.51
CA GLU A 69 -25.52 29.96 8.53
C GLU A 69 -24.91 29.85 7.14
N LEU A 70 -25.78 29.41 6.22
CA LEU A 70 -25.51 29.17 4.82
C LEU A 70 -25.35 30.52 4.09
N THR A 71 -24.25 31.25 4.30
CA THR A 71 -23.73 32.34 3.43
C THR A 71 -22.52 33.04 4.09
N SER A 72 -21.30 32.50 3.91
CA SER A 72 -20.00 33.23 3.86
C SER A 72 -18.76 32.40 4.24
N ILE A 73 -18.89 31.09 4.45
CA ILE A 73 -17.72 30.20 4.52
C ILE A 73 -16.99 30.30 3.16
N THR A 74 -15.65 30.22 3.11
CA THR A 74 -14.81 29.95 1.89
C THR A 74 -14.01 31.09 1.24
N GLN A 75 -13.25 31.90 1.98
CA GLN A 75 -12.25 32.75 1.32
C GLN A 75 -10.81 32.29 1.51
N PHE A 76 -10.36 31.92 2.70
CA PHE A 76 -8.94 31.60 2.90
C PHE A 76 -8.55 30.21 2.40
N THR A 77 -9.35 29.18 2.72
CA THR A 77 -9.17 27.83 2.16
C THR A 77 -9.31 27.81 0.62
N ARG A 78 -10.28 28.57 0.08
CA ARG A 78 -10.47 28.71 -1.37
C ARG A 78 -9.30 29.46 -2.03
N PHE A 79 -8.83 30.55 -1.41
CA PHE A 79 -7.65 31.28 -1.85
C PHE A 79 -6.42 30.37 -1.94
N ALA A 80 -6.12 29.60 -0.89
CA ALA A 80 -4.96 28.72 -0.87
C ALA A 80 -5.06 27.59 -1.93
N THR A 81 -6.26 27.02 -2.13
CA THR A 81 -6.51 26.01 -3.17
C THR A 81 -6.33 26.58 -4.59
N VAL A 82 -6.81 27.80 -4.83
CA VAL A 82 -6.63 28.49 -6.11
C VAL A 82 -5.17 28.89 -6.32
N TRP A 83 -4.48 29.29 -5.25
CA TRP A 83 -3.03 29.57 -5.26
C TRP A 83 -2.20 28.34 -5.63
N ALA A 84 -2.59 27.16 -5.14
CA ALA A 84 -2.00 25.89 -5.56
C ALA A 84 -2.18 25.66 -7.07
N ARG A 85 -3.38 25.84 -7.61
CA ARG A 85 -3.63 25.69 -9.06
C ARG A 85 -2.80 26.68 -9.89
N LEU A 86 -2.73 27.93 -9.44
CA LEU A 86 -1.93 28.97 -10.07
C LEU A 86 -0.43 28.63 -10.07
N THR A 87 0.07 28.12 -8.95
CA THR A 87 1.46 27.67 -8.80
C THR A 87 1.80 26.58 -9.81
N ARG A 88 0.92 25.58 -9.99
CA ARG A 88 1.09 24.53 -11.02
C ARG A 88 1.25 25.13 -12.42
N ASP A 89 0.42 26.11 -12.76
CA ASP A 89 0.33 26.62 -14.13
C ASP A 89 1.49 27.57 -14.48
N LEU A 90 2.12 28.22 -13.49
CA LEU A 90 3.16 29.23 -13.70
C LEU A 90 4.60 28.79 -13.36
N VAL A 91 4.83 27.76 -12.53
CA VAL A 91 6.13 27.54 -11.84
C VAL A 91 6.89 26.30 -12.32
N ALA A 92 6.92 26.03 -13.63
CA ALA A 92 7.85 25.03 -14.13
C ALA A 92 9.30 25.58 -14.07
N GLY A 93 10.10 25.20 -13.05
CA GLY A 93 11.56 25.24 -13.14
C GLY A 93 12.37 26.22 -12.26
N VAL A 94 11.80 26.87 -11.25
CA VAL A 94 12.54 27.84 -10.42
C VAL A 94 13.05 27.23 -9.10
N LYS A 95 14.35 27.39 -8.81
CA LYS A 95 15.03 26.80 -7.63
C LYS A 95 14.60 27.41 -6.27
N SER A 96 14.18 28.68 -6.21
CA SER A 96 13.86 29.35 -4.93
C SER A 96 12.61 28.81 -4.22
N TYR A 97 11.78 28.02 -4.91
CA TYR A 97 10.57 27.41 -4.35
C TYR A 97 10.84 26.21 -3.44
N GLN A 98 11.98 25.55 -3.60
CA GLN A 98 12.24 24.28 -2.92
C GLN A 98 12.26 24.42 -1.41
N ASP A 99 12.80 25.54 -0.88
CA ASP A 99 12.91 25.75 0.57
C ASP A 99 11.57 26.13 1.20
N THR A 100 10.75 26.89 0.49
CA THR A 100 9.39 27.25 0.95
C THR A 100 8.49 26.00 0.96
N LEU A 101 8.50 25.20 -0.11
CA LEU A 101 7.74 23.95 -0.18
C LEU A 101 8.20 22.92 0.87
N ARG A 102 9.51 22.83 1.13
CA ARG A 102 10.04 21.97 2.22
C ARG A 102 9.49 22.40 3.58
N ARG A 103 9.52 23.70 3.89
CA ARG A 103 9.01 24.22 5.17
C ARG A 103 7.51 23.95 5.32
N LEU A 104 6.76 24.18 4.25
CA LEU A 104 5.32 23.89 4.17
C LEU A 104 5.00 22.41 4.41
N LEU A 105 5.77 21.47 3.85
CA LEU A 105 5.57 20.03 4.05
C LEU A 105 5.85 19.59 5.50
N HIS A 106 6.71 20.31 6.23
CA HIS A 106 6.99 20.01 7.64
C HIS A 106 5.90 20.53 8.60
N THR A 107 4.83 21.13 8.08
CA THR A 107 3.72 21.62 8.90
C THR A 107 3.06 20.50 9.69
N LYS A 108 2.57 20.83 10.88
CA LYS A 108 1.67 19.98 11.68
C LYS A 108 0.19 20.23 11.38
N ASN A 109 -0.12 21.27 10.60
CA ASN A 109 -1.48 21.63 10.24
C ASN A 109 -1.96 20.75 9.07
N ASN A 110 -2.92 19.87 9.33
CA ASN A 110 -3.46 18.92 8.36
C ASN A 110 -4.19 19.62 7.19
N ARG A 111 -4.76 20.82 7.40
CA ARG A 111 -5.39 21.61 6.32
C ARG A 111 -4.36 22.21 5.37
N LEU A 112 -3.23 22.68 5.90
CA LEU A 112 -2.12 23.13 5.05
C LEU A 112 -1.52 21.95 4.28
N LEU A 113 -1.41 20.78 4.93
CA LEU A 113 -1.00 19.54 4.27
C LEU A 113 -1.97 19.13 3.15
N LEU A 114 -3.28 19.29 3.34
CA LEU A 114 -4.29 19.07 2.30
C LEU A 114 -4.00 19.91 1.06
N ILE A 115 -3.80 21.22 1.25
CA ILE A 115 -3.58 22.18 0.15
C ILE A 115 -2.30 21.83 -0.62
N ILE A 116 -1.24 21.44 0.11
CA ILE A 116 0.02 21.00 -0.51
C ILE A 116 -0.16 19.66 -1.24
N GLY A 117 -0.88 18.71 -0.67
CA GLY A 117 -1.21 17.43 -1.31
C GLY A 117 -1.99 17.65 -2.60
N VAL A 118 -2.99 18.53 -2.59
CA VAL A 118 -3.78 18.92 -3.77
C VAL A 118 -2.91 19.61 -4.82
N LEU A 119 -1.98 20.48 -4.42
CA LEU A 119 -1.00 21.06 -5.35
C LEU A 119 -0.19 19.97 -6.04
N ILE A 120 0.40 19.05 -5.26
CA ILE A 120 1.26 17.99 -5.78
C ILE A 120 0.47 17.08 -6.72
N LEU A 121 -0.72 16.63 -6.30
CA LEU A 121 -1.61 15.81 -7.11
C LEU A 121 -1.95 16.50 -8.44
N ASN A 122 -2.34 17.78 -8.40
CA ASN A 122 -2.62 18.55 -9.61
C ASN A 122 -1.39 18.72 -10.51
N CYS A 123 -0.18 18.77 -9.93
CA CYS A 123 1.06 18.86 -10.69
C CYS A 123 1.38 17.56 -11.43
N VAL A 124 1.16 16.40 -10.80
CA VAL A 124 1.51 15.10 -11.39
C VAL A 124 0.39 14.45 -12.20
N HIS A 125 -0.85 14.90 -12.02
CA HIS A 125 -2.02 14.33 -12.68
C HIS A 125 -1.82 14.20 -14.19
N ARG A 126 -1.96 12.97 -14.71
CA ARG A 126 -1.78 12.59 -16.12
C ARG A 126 -0.43 13.02 -16.74
N SER A 127 0.60 13.22 -15.92
CA SER A 127 1.93 13.64 -16.38
C SER A 127 3.01 12.66 -15.94
N SER A 128 3.28 11.66 -16.78
CA SER A 128 4.31 10.63 -16.51
C SER A 128 5.68 11.25 -16.23
N ALA A 129 6.08 12.28 -16.98
CA ALA A 129 7.35 12.99 -16.76
C ALA A 129 7.47 13.61 -15.36
N ARG A 130 6.37 14.16 -14.82
CA ARG A 130 6.34 14.75 -13.47
C ARG A 130 6.24 13.69 -12.38
N ILE A 131 5.55 12.58 -12.64
CA ILE A 131 5.54 11.40 -11.77
C ILE A 131 6.96 10.83 -11.65
N GLU A 132 7.65 10.61 -12.77
CA GLU A 132 9.05 10.17 -12.78
C GLU A 132 9.96 11.16 -12.05
N SER A 133 9.75 12.47 -12.23
CA SER A 133 10.48 13.49 -11.46
C SER A 133 10.18 13.42 -9.95
N LEU A 134 8.93 13.13 -9.54
CA LEU A 134 8.54 13.01 -8.14
C LEU A 134 9.19 11.79 -7.48
N ILE A 135 9.26 10.66 -8.18
CA ILE A 135 9.83 9.41 -7.64
C ILE A 135 11.35 9.41 -7.66
N ASN A 136 11.98 9.94 -8.72
CA ASN A 136 13.43 9.81 -8.89
C ASN A 136 14.23 10.96 -8.28
N SER A 137 13.66 12.17 -8.17
CA SER A 137 14.38 13.31 -7.60
C SER A 137 14.54 13.20 -6.08
N THR A 138 15.67 13.65 -5.55
CA THR A 138 15.93 13.68 -4.10
C THR A 138 14.88 14.50 -3.34
N VAL A 139 14.43 15.60 -3.94
CA VAL A 139 13.38 16.44 -3.37
C VAL A 139 12.05 15.71 -3.37
N GLY A 140 11.66 15.12 -4.50
CA GLY A 140 10.40 14.39 -4.64
C GLY A 140 10.31 13.17 -3.71
N LYS A 141 11.39 12.39 -3.58
CA LYS A 141 11.48 11.29 -2.61
C LYS A 141 11.20 11.77 -1.19
N LYS A 142 11.81 12.89 -0.79
CA LYS A 142 11.59 13.48 0.54
C LYS A 142 10.15 13.96 0.72
N VAL A 143 9.55 14.57 -0.31
CA VAL A 143 8.13 14.97 -0.29
C VAL A 143 7.22 13.75 -0.09
N MET A 144 7.43 12.69 -0.87
CA MET A 144 6.67 11.44 -0.76
C MET A 144 6.80 10.82 0.63
N MET A 145 8.03 10.72 1.14
CA MET A 145 8.28 10.18 2.49
C MET A 145 7.49 10.95 3.55
N MET A 146 7.53 12.28 3.49
CA MET A 146 6.81 13.14 4.44
C MET A 146 5.29 13.01 4.35
N LEU A 147 4.73 12.82 3.15
CA LEU A 147 3.29 12.57 2.98
C LEU A 147 2.90 11.17 3.48
N LEU A 148 3.70 10.15 3.14
CA LEU A 148 3.43 8.76 3.47
C LEU A 148 3.51 8.51 4.98
N GLU A 149 4.51 9.07 5.67
CA GLU A 149 4.65 8.95 7.13
C GLU A 149 3.49 9.56 7.91
N ARG A 150 2.71 10.45 7.29
CA ARG A 150 1.53 11.06 7.91
C ARG A 150 0.29 10.19 7.81
N LEU A 151 0.23 9.22 6.89
CA LEU A 151 -0.97 8.42 6.64
C LEU A 151 -1.48 7.72 7.90
N ASP A 152 -0.59 7.09 8.68
CA ASP A 152 -1.00 6.35 9.87
C ASP A 152 -1.59 7.24 10.96
N GLY A 153 -1.13 8.50 11.07
CA GLY A 153 -1.68 9.46 12.03
C GLY A 153 -2.96 10.16 11.56
N LEU A 154 -3.34 9.99 10.29
CA LEU A 154 -4.55 10.59 9.70
C LEU A 154 -5.75 9.63 9.69
N LEU A 155 -5.54 8.35 10.01
CA LEU A 155 -6.61 7.33 10.03
C LEU A 155 -7.68 7.58 11.10
N ASP A 156 -7.31 8.27 12.19
CA ASP A 156 -8.18 8.53 13.34
C ASP A 156 -8.65 10.00 13.41
N ASP A 157 -8.25 10.85 12.45
CA ASP A 157 -8.55 12.28 12.45
C ASP A 157 -9.70 12.59 11.48
N GLU A 158 -10.66 13.42 11.89
CA GLU A 158 -11.90 13.77 11.15
C GLU A 158 -11.64 14.49 9.80
N THR A 159 -10.37 14.67 9.41
CA THR A 159 -9.93 15.23 8.13
C THR A 159 -9.64 14.16 7.09
N ASP A 160 -10.59 13.21 6.90
CA ASP A 160 -10.58 12.13 5.89
C ASP A 160 -10.07 12.58 4.51
N VAL A 161 -10.28 13.85 4.16
CA VAL A 161 -9.87 14.44 2.89
C VAL A 161 -8.35 14.42 2.67
N VAL A 162 -7.52 14.61 3.72
CA VAL A 162 -6.05 14.59 3.57
C VAL A 162 -5.56 13.19 3.26
N PHE A 163 -6.08 12.21 4.00
CA PHE A 163 -5.84 10.79 3.76
C PHE A 163 -6.18 10.43 2.32
N GLU A 164 -7.40 10.78 1.86
CA GLU A 164 -7.84 10.52 0.49
C GLU A 164 -6.96 11.19 -0.57
N VAL A 165 -6.46 12.41 -0.34
CA VAL A 165 -5.56 13.08 -1.28
C VAL A 165 -4.23 12.36 -1.43
N ILE A 166 -3.63 11.89 -0.32
CA ILE A 166 -2.36 11.13 -0.37
C ILE A 166 -2.58 9.77 -1.03
N VAL A 167 -3.67 9.09 -0.68
CA VAL A 167 -4.03 7.81 -1.30
C VAL A 167 -4.27 7.98 -2.81
N ASN A 168 -4.98 9.02 -3.23
CA ASN A 168 -5.21 9.31 -4.65
C ASN A 168 -3.92 9.70 -5.39
N LEU A 169 -2.96 10.35 -4.72
CA LEU A 169 -1.64 10.60 -5.29
C LEU A 169 -0.89 9.30 -5.57
N ILE A 170 -0.90 8.34 -4.63
CA ILE A 170 -0.28 7.02 -4.83
C ILE A 170 -0.97 6.27 -5.96
N ARG A 171 -2.31 6.27 -6.00
CA ARG A 171 -3.08 5.65 -7.08
C ARG A 171 -2.73 6.26 -8.44
N GLU A 172 -2.64 7.59 -8.54
CA GLU A 172 -2.25 8.28 -9.78
C GLU A 172 -0.85 7.87 -10.26
N ILE A 173 0.10 7.70 -9.33
CA ILE A 173 1.45 7.20 -9.66
C ILE A 173 1.38 5.77 -10.20
N ILE A 174 0.67 4.88 -9.51
CA ILE A 174 0.60 3.46 -9.86
C ILE A 174 -0.20 3.25 -11.17
N ASN A 175 -1.24 4.04 -11.41
CA ASN A 175 -2.10 3.96 -12.60
C ASN A 175 -1.34 4.17 -13.93
N VAL A 176 -0.15 4.77 -13.93
CA VAL A 176 0.64 4.97 -15.15
C VAL A 176 1.11 3.63 -15.71
N GLU A 177 1.73 2.82 -14.86
CA GLU A 177 2.26 1.50 -15.21
C GLU A 177 2.51 0.72 -13.90
N PRO A 178 1.54 -0.08 -13.40
CA PRO A 178 1.62 -0.67 -12.06
C PRO A 178 2.87 -1.54 -11.85
N ILE A 179 3.22 -2.33 -12.87
CA ILE A 179 4.34 -3.27 -12.88
C ILE A 179 5.67 -2.54 -12.61
N SER A 180 5.89 -1.37 -13.20
CA SER A 180 7.14 -0.62 -13.07
C SER A 180 7.11 0.42 -11.96
N GLN A 181 5.96 1.06 -11.73
CA GLN A 181 5.85 2.19 -10.80
C GLN A 181 5.76 1.75 -9.34
N VAL A 182 5.13 0.61 -9.04
CA VAL A 182 5.07 0.12 -7.66
C VAL A 182 6.47 -0.16 -7.11
N PRO A 183 7.34 -0.96 -7.78
CA PRO A 183 8.70 -1.20 -7.29
C PRO A 183 9.50 0.09 -7.17
N LYS A 184 9.47 0.96 -8.18
CA LYS A 184 10.19 2.26 -8.16
C LYS A 184 9.78 3.12 -6.98
N LEU A 185 8.47 3.31 -6.78
CA LEU A 185 7.96 4.11 -5.67
C LEU A 185 8.34 3.47 -4.35
N TYR A 186 8.12 2.16 -4.17
CA TYR A 186 8.42 1.44 -2.94
C TYR A 186 9.91 1.48 -2.56
N GLU A 187 10.81 1.20 -3.51
CA GLU A 187 12.26 1.24 -3.29
C GLU A 187 12.76 2.67 -3.03
N SER A 188 12.17 3.67 -3.68
CA SER A 188 12.53 5.08 -3.46
C SER A 188 12.30 5.56 -2.02
N GLN A 189 11.43 4.87 -1.27
CA GLN A 189 11.08 5.17 0.11
C GLN A 189 11.81 4.28 1.13
N ALA A 190 12.76 3.44 0.69
CA ALA A 190 13.56 2.61 1.59
C ALA A 190 14.48 3.46 2.46
N THR A 191 14.52 3.15 3.76
CA THR A 191 15.47 3.78 4.70
C THR A 191 16.54 2.75 5.07
N PRO A 192 17.85 3.01 4.85
CA PRO A 192 18.91 2.01 5.03
C PRO A 192 19.01 1.40 6.44
N SER A 193 18.55 2.12 7.47
CA SER A 193 18.58 1.64 8.87
C SER A 193 17.40 0.74 9.24
N GLN A 194 16.40 0.59 8.37
CA GLN A 194 15.15 -0.11 8.65
C GLN A 194 14.95 -1.27 7.67
N VAL A 195 14.43 -2.38 8.17
CA VAL A 195 14.01 -3.50 7.31
C VAL A 195 12.84 -3.08 6.42
N LEU A 196 11.87 -2.37 6.99
CA LEU A 196 10.71 -1.82 6.31
C LEU A 196 10.47 -0.41 6.84
N SER A 197 10.53 0.59 5.97
CA SER A 197 10.24 1.96 6.40
C SER A 197 8.74 2.18 6.59
N PRO A 198 8.31 3.13 7.43
CA PRO A 198 6.89 3.48 7.57
C PRO A 198 6.26 3.92 6.24
N SER A 199 7.04 4.60 5.39
CA SER A 199 6.61 4.99 4.05
C SER A 199 6.37 3.79 3.14
N GLN A 200 7.26 2.79 3.16
CA GLN A 200 7.09 1.52 2.45
C GLN A 200 5.85 0.76 2.92
N LEU A 201 5.65 0.69 4.24
CA LEU A 201 4.47 0.06 4.83
C LEU A 201 3.17 0.76 4.37
N SER A 202 3.18 2.10 4.34
CA SER A 202 2.02 2.88 3.89
C SER A 202 1.68 2.63 2.43
N ILE A 203 2.69 2.48 1.56
CA ILE A 203 2.48 2.09 0.16
C ILE A 203 1.80 0.73 0.07
N LEU A 204 2.27 -0.28 0.83
CA LEU A 204 1.66 -1.61 0.84
C LEU A 204 0.21 -1.58 1.33
N LYS A 205 -0.10 -0.79 2.37
CA LYS A 205 -1.47 -0.59 2.87
C LYS A 205 -2.38 0.01 1.79
N VAL A 206 -1.88 0.98 1.03
CA VAL A 206 -2.65 1.63 -0.04
C VAL A 206 -2.90 0.68 -1.21
N ILE A 207 -1.90 -0.14 -1.59
CA ILE A 207 -2.08 -1.16 -2.62
C ILE A 207 -3.09 -2.21 -2.17
N GLU A 208 -2.95 -2.73 -0.95
CA GLU A 208 -3.84 -3.74 -0.38
C GLU A 208 -5.29 -3.23 -0.32
N SER A 209 -5.51 -2.02 0.21
CA SER A 209 -6.86 -1.44 0.31
C SER A 209 -7.47 -0.99 -1.02
N SER A 210 -6.67 -0.91 -2.09
CA SER A 210 -7.18 -0.48 -3.39
C SER A 210 -8.16 -1.51 -3.96
N LYS A 211 -9.35 -1.05 -4.34
CA LYS A 211 -10.37 -1.87 -5.03
C LYS A 211 -10.08 -2.06 -6.51
N THR A 212 -9.01 -1.45 -7.00
CA THR A 212 -8.68 -1.30 -8.41
C THR A 212 -7.64 -2.33 -8.83
N ASP A 213 -7.51 -2.55 -10.14
CA ASP A 213 -6.56 -3.49 -10.78
C ASP A 213 -5.06 -3.17 -10.60
N LEU A 214 -4.69 -2.41 -9.57
CA LEU A 214 -3.38 -1.78 -9.35
C LEU A 214 -2.36 -2.72 -8.69
N LEU A 215 -2.39 -4.00 -9.07
CA LEU A 215 -1.55 -5.00 -8.47
C LEU A 215 -0.12 -4.94 -9.05
N PRO A 216 0.93 -5.10 -8.22
CA PRO A 216 2.30 -5.11 -8.69
C PRO A 216 2.67 -6.44 -9.37
N SER A 217 3.87 -6.49 -9.93
CA SER A 217 4.43 -7.71 -10.52
C SER A 217 4.63 -8.84 -9.49
N THR A 218 4.50 -10.07 -9.98
CA THR A 218 4.79 -11.31 -9.25
C THR A 218 6.25 -11.32 -8.77
N ALA A 219 7.18 -10.83 -9.60
CA ALA A 219 8.60 -10.71 -9.28
C ALA A 219 8.86 -9.78 -8.08
N PHE A 220 8.23 -8.60 -8.06
CA PHE A 220 8.33 -7.67 -6.93
C PHE A 220 7.84 -8.33 -5.63
N LEU A 221 6.67 -8.97 -5.71
CA LEU A 221 6.09 -9.59 -4.54
C LEU A 221 6.93 -10.76 -4.02
N LEU A 222 7.50 -11.59 -4.91
CA LEU A 222 8.39 -12.68 -4.53
C LEU A 222 9.66 -12.15 -3.84
N GLN A 223 10.25 -11.08 -4.38
CA GLN A 223 11.41 -10.42 -3.80
C GLN A 223 11.09 -9.92 -2.38
N GLU A 224 9.98 -9.22 -2.20
CA GLU A 224 9.59 -8.71 -0.89
C GLU A 224 9.17 -9.82 0.08
N PHE A 225 8.49 -10.86 -0.39
CA PHE A 225 8.17 -12.05 0.40
C PHE A 225 9.43 -12.70 0.95
N LYS A 226 10.45 -12.92 0.10
CA LYS A 226 11.78 -13.41 0.51
C LYS A 226 12.44 -12.49 1.53
N ARG A 227 12.52 -11.19 1.20
CA ARG A 227 13.22 -10.19 2.01
C ARG A 227 12.63 -10.05 3.41
N LEU A 228 11.31 -9.91 3.50
CA LEU A 228 10.60 -9.71 4.77
C LEU A 228 10.50 -10.99 5.60
N SER A 229 10.47 -12.17 4.97
CA SER A 229 10.44 -13.46 5.68
C SER A 229 11.64 -13.71 6.60
N ASN A 230 12.77 -13.05 6.33
CA ASN A 230 13.99 -13.20 7.14
C ASN A 230 13.95 -12.38 8.44
N ARG A 231 13.08 -11.36 8.54
CA ARG A 231 13.01 -10.38 9.64
C ARG A 231 11.58 -10.08 10.06
N LEU A 232 10.80 -11.15 10.28
CA LEU A 232 9.40 -11.05 10.72
C LEU A 232 9.24 -10.30 12.05
N ASP A 233 10.26 -10.32 12.91
CA ASP A 233 10.30 -9.56 14.17
C ASP A 233 10.11 -8.04 13.96
N LEU A 234 10.62 -7.51 12.85
CA LEU A 234 10.56 -6.08 12.52
C LEU A 234 9.56 -5.73 11.42
N ALA A 235 9.17 -6.69 10.59
CA ALA A 235 8.41 -6.41 9.37
C ALA A 235 7.18 -7.30 9.17
N TRP A 236 6.64 -7.90 10.23
CA TRP A 236 5.48 -8.79 10.12
C TRP A 236 4.27 -8.15 9.42
N GLN A 237 3.98 -6.88 9.67
CA GLN A 237 2.85 -6.18 9.05
C GLN A 237 3.02 -6.08 7.54
N GLY A 238 4.22 -5.68 7.09
CA GLY A 238 4.54 -5.66 5.65
C GLY A 238 4.47 -7.04 5.04
N PHE A 239 4.95 -8.08 5.74
CA PHE A 239 4.88 -9.45 5.26
C PHE A 239 3.43 -9.93 5.09
N VAL A 240 2.54 -9.64 6.06
CA VAL A 240 1.11 -9.93 5.94
C VAL A 240 0.48 -9.21 4.76
N LEU A 241 0.79 -7.92 4.56
CA LEU A 241 0.27 -7.15 3.42
C LEU A 241 0.77 -7.71 2.07
N VAL A 242 2.05 -8.10 1.98
CA VAL A 242 2.58 -8.75 0.77
C VAL A 242 1.83 -10.05 0.47
N ILE A 243 1.53 -10.86 1.48
CA ILE A 243 0.72 -12.09 1.33
C ILE A 243 -0.69 -11.76 0.85
N GLU A 244 -1.37 -10.78 1.47
CA GLU A 244 -2.72 -10.36 1.11
C GLU A 244 -2.79 -9.87 -0.34
N ILE A 245 -1.80 -9.07 -0.77
CA ILE A 245 -1.69 -8.60 -2.16
C ILE A 245 -1.46 -9.78 -3.12
N TRP A 246 -0.63 -10.76 -2.74
CA TRP A 246 -0.42 -11.98 -3.52
C TRP A 246 -1.71 -12.79 -3.70
N VAL A 247 -2.45 -12.98 -2.61
CA VAL A 247 -3.73 -13.70 -2.63
C VAL A 247 -4.71 -12.99 -3.57
N LYS A 248 -4.85 -11.67 -3.46
CA LYS A 248 -5.69 -10.86 -4.37
C LYS A 248 -5.29 -11.00 -5.83
N LEU A 249 -3.98 -11.05 -6.12
CA LEU A 249 -3.47 -11.28 -7.47
C LEU A 249 -3.87 -12.66 -8.00
N ILE A 250 -3.70 -13.71 -7.19
CA ILE A 250 -4.11 -15.07 -7.57
C ILE A 250 -5.62 -15.17 -7.77
N GLU A 251 -6.42 -14.63 -6.85
CA GLU A 251 -7.89 -14.63 -6.95
C GLU A 251 -8.35 -13.95 -8.24
N LYS A 252 -7.69 -12.86 -8.64
CA LYS A 252 -7.93 -12.20 -9.92
C LYS A 252 -7.54 -13.06 -11.12
N MET A 253 -6.39 -13.74 -11.07
CA MET A 253 -5.97 -14.68 -12.12
C MET A 253 -6.96 -15.85 -12.27
N ILE A 254 -7.50 -16.36 -11.15
CA ILE A 254 -8.54 -17.40 -11.15
C ILE A 254 -9.86 -16.87 -11.75
N ALA A 255 -10.26 -15.64 -11.39
CA ALA A 255 -11.51 -15.04 -11.84
C ALA A 255 -11.49 -14.61 -13.32
N SER A 256 -10.31 -14.39 -13.91
CA SER A 256 -10.13 -14.03 -15.32
C SER A 256 -9.43 -15.14 -16.11
N PRO A 257 -10.14 -16.22 -16.50
CA PRO A 257 -9.56 -17.40 -17.16
C PRO A 257 -9.10 -17.18 -18.61
N ILE A 258 -9.37 -16.01 -19.20
CA ILE A 258 -8.85 -15.64 -20.52
C ILE A 258 -7.48 -14.99 -20.29
N PRO A 259 -6.41 -15.40 -21.01
CA PRO A 259 -5.14 -14.71 -20.94
C PRO A 259 -5.32 -13.31 -21.53
N THR A 260 -5.71 -12.35 -20.68
CA THR A 260 -5.44 -10.95 -20.96
C THR A 260 -3.93 -10.86 -21.08
N VAL A 261 -3.47 -10.32 -22.20
CA VAL A 261 -2.08 -10.28 -22.69
C VAL A 261 -1.05 -9.73 -21.66
N ASP A 262 -1.52 -9.21 -20.51
CA ASP A 262 -0.74 -8.47 -19.51
C ASP A 262 -0.70 -9.11 -18.09
N LEU A 263 -1.22 -10.34 -17.88
CA LEU A 263 -1.07 -11.03 -16.59
C LEU A 263 0.23 -11.86 -16.58
N GLU A 264 1.20 -11.46 -15.76
CA GLU A 264 2.43 -12.23 -15.53
C GLU A 264 2.11 -13.67 -15.09
N SER A 265 2.62 -14.68 -15.82
CA SER A 265 2.57 -16.07 -15.39
C SER A 265 3.52 -16.30 -14.22
N ILE A 266 3.09 -17.05 -13.20
CA ILE A 266 3.95 -17.41 -12.07
C ILE A 266 4.73 -18.68 -12.42
N ASP A 267 6.06 -18.59 -12.41
CA ASP A 267 6.93 -19.73 -12.71
C ASP A 267 6.89 -20.80 -11.59
N LEU A 268 7.03 -22.08 -11.96
CA LEU A 268 7.07 -23.19 -11.01
C LEU A 268 8.20 -23.06 -9.98
N ALA A 269 9.33 -22.46 -10.37
CA ALA A 269 10.45 -22.20 -9.46
C ALA A 269 10.09 -21.17 -8.38
N ASP A 270 9.34 -20.12 -8.76
CA ASP A 270 8.88 -19.09 -7.84
C ASP A 270 7.84 -19.67 -6.88
N ILE A 271 6.93 -20.50 -7.38
CA ILE A 271 5.97 -21.25 -6.57
C ILE A 271 6.68 -22.15 -5.56
N SER A 272 7.67 -22.94 -6.01
CA SER A 272 8.47 -23.79 -5.11
C SER A 272 9.09 -22.95 -3.99
N CYS A 273 9.66 -21.80 -4.34
CA CYS A 273 10.27 -20.92 -3.35
C CYS A 273 9.27 -20.35 -2.35
N VAL A 274 8.08 -19.92 -2.81
CA VAL A 274 7.00 -19.45 -1.93
C VAL A 274 6.56 -20.56 -0.98
N ILE A 275 6.41 -21.80 -1.46
CA ILE A 275 6.03 -22.95 -0.62
C ILE A 275 7.10 -23.25 0.42
N GLU A 276 8.36 -23.35 0.03
CA GLU A 276 9.48 -23.62 0.94
C GLU A 276 9.56 -22.60 2.08
N ILE A 277 9.48 -21.32 1.75
CA ILE A 277 9.49 -20.23 2.73
C ILE A 277 8.24 -20.29 3.61
N SER A 278 7.05 -20.56 3.02
CA SER A 278 5.80 -20.66 3.77
C SER A 278 5.85 -21.77 4.81
N ILE A 279 6.25 -22.99 4.41
CA ILE A 279 6.32 -24.14 5.33
C ILE A 279 7.38 -23.93 6.40
N ARG A 280 8.54 -23.34 6.05
CA ARG A 280 9.58 -22.96 7.02
C ARG A 280 9.03 -22.01 8.09
N ILE A 281 8.36 -20.92 7.68
CA ILE A 281 7.79 -19.95 8.63
C ILE A 281 6.70 -20.59 9.48
N LEU A 282 5.80 -21.38 8.89
CA LEU A 282 4.75 -22.07 9.65
C LEU A 282 5.35 -22.97 10.73
N LYS A 283 6.44 -23.67 10.45
CA LYS A 283 7.17 -24.48 11.44
C LYS A 283 7.74 -23.61 12.55
N GLU A 284 8.53 -22.59 12.21
CA GLU A 284 9.17 -21.67 13.17
C GLU A 284 8.15 -20.98 14.09
N LEU A 285 7.01 -20.55 13.53
CA LEU A 285 5.96 -19.88 14.30
C LEU A 285 5.15 -20.85 15.16
N THR A 286 5.02 -22.12 14.77
CA THR A 286 4.36 -23.16 15.58
C THR A 286 5.15 -23.45 16.84
N GLU A 287 6.48 -23.55 16.72
CA GLU A 287 7.39 -23.73 17.85
C GLU A 287 7.28 -22.53 18.81
N LYS A 288 7.40 -21.30 18.30
CA LYS A 288 7.24 -20.06 19.09
C LYS A 288 5.87 -19.95 19.77
N ARG A 289 4.78 -20.33 19.08
CA ARG A 289 3.43 -20.31 19.66
C ARG A 289 3.29 -21.31 20.82
N SER A 290 3.94 -22.46 20.73
CA SER A 290 3.93 -23.48 21.78
C SER A 290 4.67 -22.99 23.03
N GLU A 291 5.83 -22.35 22.86
CA GLU A 291 6.59 -21.71 23.95
C GLU A 291 5.80 -20.60 24.66
N LEU A 292 5.09 -19.77 23.89
CA LEU A 292 4.21 -18.72 24.43
C LEU A 292 2.98 -19.25 25.16
N THR A 293 2.61 -20.51 24.96
CA THR A 293 1.47 -21.14 25.64
C THR A 293 1.93 -21.76 26.96
N LEU A 294 3.10 -22.41 26.97
CA LEU A 294 3.72 -22.99 28.17
C LEU A 294 4.13 -21.93 29.21
N SER A 295 4.55 -20.75 28.76
CA SER A 295 4.94 -19.64 29.65
C SER A 295 3.76 -19.04 30.43
N LYS A 296 2.53 -19.03 29.86
CA LYS A 296 1.32 -18.58 30.58
C LYS A 296 0.93 -19.50 31.73
N THR A 297 1.16 -20.81 31.62
CA THR A 297 0.84 -21.78 32.68
C THR A 297 1.81 -21.73 33.86
N ALA A 298 3.00 -21.14 33.70
CA ALA A 298 4.02 -21.10 34.75
C ALA A 298 3.94 -19.88 35.68
N GLN A 299 3.39 -18.75 35.23
CA GLN A 299 3.20 -17.54 36.06
C GLN A 299 1.99 -16.70 35.60
N PRO A 300 0.92 -16.57 36.41
CA PRO A 300 -0.15 -15.62 36.14
C PRO A 300 0.34 -14.21 36.51
N SER A 301 1.09 -13.56 35.60
CA SER A 301 1.56 -12.19 35.83
C SER A 301 0.40 -11.18 35.69
N LYS A 302 0.12 -10.46 36.78
CA LYS A 302 -0.73 -9.26 36.77
C LYS A 302 0.05 -8.13 36.09
N GLY A 303 -0.37 -7.68 34.91
CA GLY A 303 0.01 -6.37 34.35
C GLY A 303 0.79 -6.34 33.03
N GLY A 304 1.07 -7.47 32.36
CA GLY A 304 1.87 -7.51 31.11
C GLY A 304 1.09 -7.74 29.80
N GLY A 305 -0.24 -7.77 29.83
CA GLY A 305 -1.08 -8.39 28.78
C GLY A 305 -0.99 -7.80 27.35
N GLY A 306 -0.63 -6.53 27.19
CA GLY A 306 -0.65 -5.86 25.87
C GLY A 306 0.38 -6.42 24.88
N LYS A 307 1.67 -6.45 25.26
CA LYS A 307 2.76 -6.85 24.35
C LYS A 307 2.76 -8.34 23.99
N GLU A 308 2.26 -9.19 24.88
CA GLU A 308 2.17 -10.64 24.61
C GLU A 308 0.95 -10.97 23.74
N GLY A 309 -0.17 -10.28 23.95
CA GLY A 309 -1.36 -10.38 23.09
C GLY A 309 -1.06 -9.96 21.64
N ASP A 310 -0.35 -8.86 21.45
CA ASP A 310 0.04 -8.38 20.12
C ASP A 310 0.95 -9.36 19.38
N LYS A 311 1.88 -10.01 20.07
CA LYS A 311 2.75 -11.05 19.48
C LYS A 311 1.96 -12.29 19.05
N LYS A 312 1.00 -12.74 19.87
CA LYS A 312 0.14 -13.88 19.50
C LYS A 312 -0.73 -13.52 18.29
N ARG A 313 -1.30 -12.32 18.28
CA ARG A 313 -2.08 -11.80 17.15
C ARG A 313 -1.25 -11.74 15.86
N SER A 314 -0.03 -11.19 15.91
CA SER A 314 0.84 -11.12 14.73
C SER A 314 1.21 -12.50 14.20
N ILE A 315 1.54 -13.45 15.08
CA ILE A 315 1.86 -14.84 14.70
C ILE A 315 0.66 -15.46 13.96
N ASN A 316 -0.53 -15.33 14.52
CA ASN A 316 -1.73 -15.94 13.93
C ASN A 316 -2.13 -15.29 12.60
N GLN A 317 -1.96 -13.97 12.45
CA GLN A 317 -2.19 -13.29 11.17
C GLN A 317 -1.23 -13.78 10.08
N ILE A 318 0.06 -13.96 10.40
CA ILE A 318 1.03 -14.53 9.45
C ILE A 318 0.64 -15.97 9.08
N MET A 319 0.32 -16.82 10.08
CA MET A 319 -0.08 -18.21 9.82
C MET A 319 -1.32 -18.29 8.92
N ILE A 320 -2.37 -17.52 9.22
CA ILE A 320 -3.59 -17.47 8.41
C ILE A 320 -3.27 -17.01 6.99
N GLY A 321 -2.47 -15.95 6.85
CA GLY A 321 -2.04 -15.45 5.54
C GLY A 321 -1.35 -16.53 4.71
N LEU A 322 -0.35 -17.22 5.28
CA LEU A 322 0.38 -18.29 4.58
C LEU A 322 -0.53 -19.47 4.20
N ILE A 323 -1.49 -19.83 5.04
CA ILE A 323 -2.45 -20.89 4.73
C ILE A 323 -3.37 -20.49 3.57
N LYS A 324 -3.86 -19.25 3.56
CA LYS A 324 -4.64 -18.70 2.45
C LYS A 324 -3.83 -18.67 1.16
N LEU A 325 -2.56 -18.27 1.25
CA LEU A 325 -1.63 -18.22 0.12
C LEU A 325 -1.45 -19.61 -0.53
N LEU A 326 -1.13 -20.62 0.29
CA LEU A 326 -0.96 -22.00 -0.18
C LEU A 326 -2.27 -22.55 -0.79
N THR A 327 -3.42 -22.24 -0.19
CA THR A 327 -4.73 -22.66 -0.70
C THR A 327 -4.98 -22.10 -2.09
N ASN A 328 -4.80 -20.78 -2.26
CA ASN A 328 -5.02 -20.09 -3.53
C ASN A 328 -4.04 -20.55 -4.61
N LEU A 329 -2.78 -20.81 -4.25
CA LEU A 329 -1.78 -21.39 -5.16
C LEU A 329 -2.22 -22.75 -5.72
N ILE A 330 -2.72 -23.65 -4.87
CA ILE A 330 -3.25 -24.95 -5.31
C ILE A 330 -4.46 -24.75 -6.23
N GLU A 331 -5.36 -23.83 -5.88
CA GLU A 331 -6.58 -23.55 -6.64
C GLU A 331 -6.30 -22.99 -8.04
N LEU A 332 -5.36 -22.05 -8.17
CA LEU A 332 -4.95 -21.46 -9.44
C LEU A 332 -4.52 -22.53 -10.45
N HIS A 333 -3.64 -23.44 -10.03
CA HIS A 333 -3.14 -24.51 -10.90
C HIS A 333 -4.10 -25.69 -11.02
N SER A 334 -5.10 -25.81 -10.15
CA SER A 334 -6.19 -26.79 -10.33
C SER A 334 -7.23 -26.31 -11.34
N SER A 335 -7.46 -25.00 -11.41
CA SER A 335 -8.46 -24.39 -12.31
C SER A 335 -7.95 -24.26 -13.75
N SER A 336 -6.65 -23.97 -13.91
CA SER A 336 -5.98 -23.90 -15.22
C SER A 336 -6.05 -25.22 -16.02
N SER A 337 -6.22 -26.36 -15.34
CA SER A 337 -6.32 -27.70 -15.95
C SER A 337 -7.71 -28.05 -16.49
N SER A 338 -8.72 -27.17 -16.35
CA SER A 338 -10.08 -27.44 -16.85
C SER A 338 -10.31 -27.03 -18.32
N SER A 339 -9.31 -26.42 -18.97
CA SER A 339 -9.38 -25.94 -20.36
C SER A 339 -8.96 -26.96 -21.43
N ASP A 340 -8.23 -28.03 -21.10
CA ASP A 340 -7.63 -28.87 -22.15
C ASP A 340 -8.33 -30.23 -22.28
N LEU A 341 -9.32 -30.24 -23.20
CA LEU A 341 -9.44 -31.35 -24.13
C LEU A 341 -8.11 -31.41 -24.90
N LEU A 342 -7.14 -32.22 -24.46
CA LEU A 342 -6.17 -32.96 -25.26
C LEU A 342 -5.07 -33.58 -24.37
N ASP A 343 -4.82 -34.86 -24.63
CA ASP A 343 -3.59 -35.62 -24.35
C ASP A 343 -3.45 -36.37 -23.02
N GLN A 344 -4.00 -37.59 -23.00
CA GLN A 344 -3.80 -38.63 -21.98
C GLN A 344 -2.38 -39.27 -21.98
N SER A 345 -1.39 -38.67 -22.64
CA SER A 345 -0.07 -39.31 -22.85
C SER A 345 1.14 -38.64 -22.19
N THR A 346 0.95 -37.59 -21.38
CA THR A 346 2.05 -37.07 -20.55
C THR A 346 1.65 -37.03 -19.08
N HIS A 347 2.29 -37.90 -18.28
CA HIS A 347 2.28 -37.89 -16.82
C HIS A 347 2.96 -36.62 -16.21
N LEU A 348 2.93 -35.47 -16.91
CA LEU A 348 3.35 -34.22 -16.30
C LEU A 348 2.29 -33.83 -15.28
N SER A 349 2.56 -34.19 -14.02
CA SER A 349 1.97 -33.66 -12.79
C SER A 349 1.20 -32.35 -13.04
N ASN A 350 -0.12 -32.41 -12.95
CA ASN A 350 -0.97 -31.21 -12.87
C ASN A 350 -0.32 -30.21 -11.90
N GLY A 351 -0.25 -28.92 -12.24
CA GLY A 351 0.43 -27.92 -11.40
C GLY A 351 -0.10 -27.90 -9.95
N GLY A 352 -1.38 -28.23 -9.75
CA GLY A 352 -1.96 -28.44 -8.41
C GLY A 352 -1.32 -29.60 -7.66
N THR A 353 -1.08 -30.74 -8.32
CA THR A 353 -0.41 -31.92 -7.75
C THR A 353 1.04 -31.61 -7.36
N PHE A 354 1.77 -30.84 -8.17
CA PHE A 354 3.12 -30.39 -7.83
C PHE A 354 3.17 -29.64 -6.49
N ILE A 355 2.26 -28.68 -6.29
CA ILE A 355 2.19 -27.88 -5.06
C ILE A 355 1.80 -28.76 -3.86
N GLN A 356 0.81 -29.63 -4.05
CA GLN A 356 0.36 -30.60 -3.05
C GLN A 356 1.50 -31.54 -2.60
N ASP A 357 2.30 -32.03 -3.54
CA ASP A 357 3.43 -32.92 -3.28
C ASP A 357 4.60 -32.18 -2.62
N GLN A 358 4.87 -30.94 -3.00
CA GLN A 358 5.87 -30.10 -2.33
C GLN A 358 5.52 -29.88 -0.85
N VAL A 359 4.27 -29.54 -0.56
CA VAL A 359 3.80 -29.40 0.84
C VAL A 359 3.98 -30.71 1.62
N ARG A 360 3.71 -31.85 0.98
CA ARG A 360 3.95 -33.18 1.57
C ARG A 360 5.44 -33.42 1.86
N ASN A 361 6.31 -33.20 0.87
CA ASN A 361 7.74 -33.48 0.95
C ASN A 361 8.46 -32.60 1.98
N LEU A 362 7.95 -31.38 2.21
CA LEU A 362 8.45 -30.46 3.23
C LEU A 362 7.90 -30.75 4.64
N ASN A 363 7.22 -31.88 4.83
CA ASN A 363 6.55 -32.25 6.09
C ASN A 363 5.52 -31.21 6.56
N GLY A 364 4.77 -30.61 5.62
CA GLY A 364 3.74 -29.63 5.92
C GLY A 364 2.50 -30.22 6.62
N PHE A 365 2.15 -31.48 6.35
CA PHE A 365 0.94 -32.13 6.88
C PHE A 365 0.84 -32.10 8.42
N PRO A 366 1.85 -32.58 9.19
CA PRO A 366 1.77 -32.52 10.66
C PRO A 366 1.56 -31.10 11.20
N ILE A 367 2.17 -30.09 10.57
CA ILE A 367 2.07 -28.68 10.96
C ILE A 367 0.64 -28.18 10.72
N ILE A 368 0.12 -28.36 9.50
CA ILE A 368 -1.22 -27.89 9.10
C ILE A 368 -2.31 -28.62 9.89
N LEU A 369 -2.18 -29.93 10.10
CA LEU A 369 -3.11 -30.70 10.92
C LEU A 369 -3.15 -30.22 12.37
N ASN A 370 -2.02 -29.81 12.94
CA ASN A 370 -1.99 -29.26 14.29
C ASN A 370 -2.83 -27.97 14.42
N PHE A 371 -2.94 -27.19 13.34
CA PHE A 371 -3.76 -25.97 13.31
C PHE A 371 -5.26 -26.24 13.23
N THR A 372 -5.69 -27.46 12.90
CA THR A 372 -7.12 -27.84 12.89
C THR A 372 -7.70 -28.07 14.28
N LYS A 373 -6.84 -28.13 15.32
CA LYS A 373 -7.29 -28.17 16.72
C LYS A 373 -8.03 -26.86 17.03
N PHE A 374 -9.23 -26.99 17.59
CA PHE A 374 -10.03 -25.84 17.96
C PHE A 374 -9.28 -24.99 19.00
N ASP A 375 -9.13 -23.70 18.68
CA ASP A 375 -8.58 -22.69 19.58
C ASP A 375 -9.63 -21.59 19.76
N VAL A 376 -10.12 -21.45 21.00
CA VAL A 376 -11.13 -20.45 21.36
C VAL A 376 -10.62 -19.02 21.11
N ASP A 377 -9.33 -18.79 21.29
CA ASP A 377 -8.74 -17.46 21.12
C ASP A 377 -8.56 -17.11 19.64
N PHE A 378 -8.45 -18.11 18.76
CA PHE A 378 -8.12 -17.94 17.34
C PHE A 378 -8.84 -18.94 16.40
N PRO A 379 -10.19 -18.89 16.33
CA PRO A 379 -10.98 -19.89 15.61
C PRO A 379 -10.67 -19.91 14.10
N TYR A 380 -10.42 -18.76 13.50
CA TYR A 380 -10.20 -18.61 12.05
C TYR A 380 -9.01 -19.41 11.51
N LEU A 381 -7.98 -19.63 12.33
CA LEU A 381 -6.83 -20.43 11.91
C LEU A 381 -7.25 -21.87 11.62
N SER A 382 -8.14 -22.44 12.45
CA SER A 382 -8.63 -23.80 12.27
C SER A 382 -9.49 -23.93 11.00
N GLU A 383 -10.37 -22.97 10.74
CA GLU A 383 -11.24 -22.95 9.56
C GLU A 383 -10.41 -22.92 8.27
N HIS A 384 -9.46 -21.99 8.17
CA HIS A 384 -8.58 -21.90 7.00
C HIS A 384 -7.69 -23.13 6.84
N SER A 385 -7.23 -23.73 7.93
CA SER A 385 -6.44 -24.97 7.88
C SER A 385 -7.25 -26.14 7.33
N ILE A 386 -8.52 -26.28 7.72
CA ILE A 386 -9.42 -27.31 7.21
C ILE A 386 -9.63 -27.13 5.69
N VAL A 387 -9.80 -25.88 5.24
CA VAL A 387 -9.90 -25.58 3.80
C VAL A 387 -8.62 -25.98 3.07
N LEU A 388 -7.45 -25.62 3.58
CA LEU A 388 -6.17 -26.02 2.98
C LEU A 388 -6.03 -27.55 2.91
N ILE A 389 -6.39 -28.29 3.96
CA ILE A 389 -6.38 -29.76 3.94
C ILE A 389 -7.29 -30.30 2.84
N LYS A 390 -8.50 -29.75 2.67
CA LYS A 390 -9.39 -30.15 1.56
C LYS A 390 -8.70 -29.99 0.20
N PHE A 391 -8.01 -28.87 -0.04
CA PHE A 391 -7.28 -28.63 -1.28
C PHE A 391 -6.04 -29.53 -1.43
N LEU A 392 -5.34 -29.85 -0.33
CA LEU A 392 -4.20 -30.76 -0.34
C LEU A 392 -4.57 -32.20 -0.71
N LEU A 393 -5.79 -32.63 -0.35
CA LEU A 393 -6.28 -33.99 -0.59
C LEU A 393 -7.05 -34.15 -1.90
N LYS A 394 -7.55 -33.04 -2.45
CA LYS A 394 -8.40 -33.07 -3.66
C LYS A 394 -7.60 -33.67 -4.82
N ASN A 395 -8.10 -34.80 -5.34
CA ASN A 395 -7.51 -35.53 -6.47
C ASN A 395 -6.04 -35.95 -6.29
N ASN A 396 -5.56 -36.10 -5.05
CA ASN A 396 -4.20 -36.55 -4.76
C ASN A 396 -4.20 -37.80 -3.86
N PRO A 397 -4.07 -39.01 -4.45
CA PRO A 397 -4.14 -40.25 -3.69
C PRO A 397 -2.98 -40.41 -2.71
N GLU A 398 -1.78 -39.95 -3.04
CA GLU A 398 -0.61 -40.05 -2.16
C GLU A 398 -0.81 -39.22 -0.88
N ASN A 399 -1.38 -38.03 -1.01
CA ASN A 399 -1.76 -37.20 0.13
C ASN A 399 -2.92 -37.81 0.94
N GLN A 400 -3.89 -38.45 0.28
CA GLN A 400 -4.99 -39.15 0.96
C GLN A 400 -4.49 -40.34 1.80
N GLU A 401 -3.50 -41.09 1.29
CA GLU A 401 -2.89 -42.19 2.02
C GLU A 401 -2.20 -41.73 3.31
N ILE A 402 -1.61 -40.53 3.35
CA ILE A 402 -1.07 -39.97 4.60
C ILE A 402 -2.17 -39.92 5.66
N ILE A 403 -3.32 -39.34 5.33
CA ILE A 403 -4.42 -39.17 6.28
C ILE A 403 -4.99 -40.52 6.72
N LYS A 404 -5.14 -41.48 5.80
CA LYS A 404 -5.60 -42.84 6.13
C LYS A 404 -4.67 -43.55 7.11
N ASN A 405 -3.37 -43.30 7.00
CA ASN A 405 -2.34 -43.91 7.85
C ASN A 405 -2.13 -43.17 9.18
N LEU A 406 -2.80 -42.03 9.41
CA LEU A 406 -2.78 -41.35 10.70
C LEU A 406 -3.54 -42.19 11.74
N LYS A 407 -2.84 -42.59 12.80
CA LYS A 407 -3.47 -43.23 13.95
C LYS A 407 -4.01 -42.14 14.90
N PRO A 408 -5.24 -42.30 15.44
CA PRO A 408 -5.71 -41.44 16.52
C PRO A 408 -4.74 -41.53 17.69
N LEU A 409 -4.37 -40.39 18.27
CA LEU A 409 -3.78 -40.37 19.60
C LEU A 409 -4.88 -40.81 20.57
N ASN A 410 -4.84 -42.07 21.00
CA ASN A 410 -5.65 -42.57 22.11
C ASN A 410 -5.21 -41.85 23.40
N LEU A 411 -5.74 -40.65 23.63
CA LEU A 411 -5.68 -40.02 24.94
C LEU A 411 -6.77 -40.68 25.81
N PRO A 412 -6.42 -41.24 26.98
CA PRO A 412 -7.44 -41.71 27.91
C PRO A 412 -8.34 -40.52 28.29
N LEU A 413 -9.65 -40.75 28.16
CA LEU A 413 -10.74 -39.81 28.47
C LEU A 413 -10.69 -39.30 29.91
#